data_AF-A0A7C7XQV1-F1
#
_entry.id   AF-A0A7C7XQV1-F1
#
_cell.length_a   1.000
_cell.length_b   1.000
_cell.length_c   1.000
_cell.angle_alpha   90.00
_cell.angle_beta   90.00
_cell.angle_gamma   90.00
#
_symmetry.space_group_name_H-M   'P 1'
#
loop_
_entity.id
_entity.type
_entity.pdbx_description
1 polymer ?
#
loop_
_entity_poly.entity_id
_entity_poly.type
_entity_poly.pdbx_seq_one_letter_code
_entity_poly.pdbx_strand_id
1 'polypeptide(L)'
;MKKVKNKSLIMTTVLITVFSFLTTNKSTAQDLGADLVSSYVWRGTQFGSGAHIQPWVSLSTGNLEFGAWGSFPTTASGGGNELDLYASYSFGSFGLTVTNYTFPGEGGAYSSGEGLLEGDYLELSGSAELGPINLLVGYFTEVEALYIEASFSAGPVDIALGYGNDSGDAWYVNGGSGLSNISLGGTKDIKISEDYSLPVFGSLVYNPNSEAAFLIFGVSF
;
A
#
# COMPACT_ATOMS: atom_id res chain seq x y z
N MET A 1 14.19 25.09 17.48
CA MET A 1 12.87 24.99 18.15
C MET A 1 12.30 23.60 17.89
N LYS A 2 11.95 22.86 18.94
CA LYS A 2 11.47 21.46 18.84
C LYS A 2 10.09 21.39 18.17
N LYS A 3 10.02 20.87 16.94
CA LYS A 3 8.78 20.58 16.18
C LYS A 3 8.15 19.20 16.53
N VAL A 4 8.36 18.66 17.74
CA VAL A 4 8.09 17.23 18.04
C VAL A 4 6.86 17.01 18.93
N LYS A 5 5.69 17.62 18.67
CA LYS A 5 4.49 17.34 19.50
C LYS A 5 3.14 17.23 18.78
N ASN A 6 3.02 17.63 17.52
CA ASN A 6 1.70 17.67 16.86
C ASN A 6 1.38 16.45 15.98
N LYS A 7 2.39 15.76 15.42
CA LYS A 7 2.18 14.64 14.47
C LYS A 7 1.62 13.38 15.16
N SER A 8 2.29 12.94 16.23
CA SER A 8 1.80 11.87 17.11
C SER A 8 0.39 12.16 17.65
N LEU A 9 0.07 13.43 17.92
CA LEU A 9 -1.24 13.84 18.40
C LEU A 9 -2.34 13.63 17.34
N ILE A 10 -2.08 13.91 16.05
CA ILE A 10 -3.07 13.69 14.97
C ILE A 10 -3.36 12.21 14.84
N MET A 11 -2.33 11.36 14.73
CA MET A 11 -2.51 9.92 14.59
C MET A 11 -3.23 9.30 15.79
N THR A 12 -2.83 9.71 17.00
CA THR A 12 -3.48 9.30 18.25
C THR A 12 -4.93 9.75 18.30
N THR A 13 -5.24 10.97 17.83
CA THR A 13 -6.62 11.49 17.79
C THR A 13 -7.47 10.72 16.78
N VAL A 14 -6.92 10.38 15.61
CA VAL A 14 -7.59 9.51 14.62
C VAL A 14 -7.89 8.16 15.28
N LEU A 15 -6.89 7.48 15.83
CA LEU A 15 -7.05 6.17 16.49
C LEU A 15 -8.10 6.18 17.63
N ILE A 16 -8.11 7.21 18.48
CA ILE A 16 -9.10 7.35 19.57
C ILE A 16 -10.52 7.57 19.02
N THR A 17 -10.64 8.40 17.98
CA THR A 17 -11.93 8.66 17.32
C THR A 17 -12.47 7.37 16.71
N VAL A 18 -11.60 6.64 16.01
CA VAL A 18 -11.89 5.33 15.40
C VAL A 18 -12.35 4.32 16.44
N PHE A 19 -11.61 4.17 17.54
CA PHE A 19 -11.97 3.25 18.62
C PHE A 19 -13.35 3.57 19.20
N SER A 20 -13.67 4.85 19.34
CA SER A 20 -14.98 5.31 19.84
C SER A 20 -16.12 4.96 18.86
N PHE A 21 -15.91 5.09 17.55
CA PHE A 21 -16.89 4.70 16.52
C PHE A 21 -17.10 3.18 16.44
N LEU A 22 -16.06 2.38 16.68
CA LEU A 22 -16.14 0.92 16.63
C LEU A 22 -16.95 0.33 17.79
N THR A 23 -16.90 0.92 18.99
CA THR A 23 -17.67 0.43 20.15
C THR A 23 -19.20 0.55 20.00
N THR A 24 -19.69 1.30 19.01
CA THR A 24 -21.13 1.56 18.84
C THR A 24 -21.80 0.72 17.74
N ASN A 25 -21.03 0.01 16.90
CA ASN A 25 -21.55 -0.77 15.77
C ASN A 25 -21.37 -2.29 15.97
N LYS A 26 -22.45 -3.06 15.79
CA LYS A 26 -22.54 -4.50 16.12
C LYS A 26 -22.17 -5.46 14.98
N SER A 27 -21.38 -5.02 14.00
CA SER A 27 -21.00 -5.83 12.85
C SER A 27 -19.59 -5.46 12.42
N THR A 28 -18.59 -6.08 13.06
CA THR A 28 -17.20 -5.99 12.63
C THR A 28 -16.88 -7.23 11.81
N ALA A 29 -16.79 -7.09 10.49
CA ALA A 29 -16.14 -8.12 9.68
C ALA A 29 -14.64 -7.93 9.90
N GLN A 30 -14.04 -8.86 10.65
CA GLN A 30 -12.58 -8.97 10.71
C GLN A 30 -12.15 -9.75 9.49
N ASP A 31 -11.18 -9.22 8.75
CA ASP A 31 -10.50 -9.93 7.68
C ASP A 31 -8.99 -9.95 7.94
N LEU A 32 -8.31 -11.01 7.50
CA LEU A 32 -6.87 -11.16 7.61
C LEU A 32 -6.37 -12.17 6.59
N GLY A 33 -5.17 -11.93 6.08
CA GLY A 33 -4.53 -12.81 5.12
C GLY A 33 -3.08 -12.41 4.92
N ALA A 34 -2.45 -13.02 3.92
CA ALA A 34 -1.12 -12.60 3.50
C ALA A 34 -0.86 -12.96 2.03
N ASP A 35 -0.08 -12.13 1.36
CA ASP A 35 0.48 -12.48 0.06
C ASP A 35 1.93 -12.95 0.24
N LEU A 36 2.32 -14.00 -0.49
CA LEU A 36 3.73 -14.35 -0.71
C LEU A 36 4.10 -13.88 -2.10
N VAL A 37 5.04 -12.94 -2.21
CA VAL A 37 5.51 -12.38 -3.49
C VAL A 37 6.98 -12.68 -3.74
N SER A 38 7.34 -12.90 -5.01
CA SER A 38 8.74 -13.13 -5.41
C SER A 38 9.63 -11.91 -5.24
N SER A 39 9.05 -10.71 -5.21
CA SER A 39 9.70 -9.43 -4.94
C SER A 39 8.67 -8.41 -4.49
N TYR A 40 9.01 -7.58 -3.50
CA TYR A 40 8.16 -6.44 -3.14
C TYR A 40 8.45 -5.26 -4.08
N VAL A 41 7.52 -4.96 -4.98
CA VAL A 41 7.58 -3.82 -5.89
C VAL A 41 6.35 -2.96 -5.68
N TRP A 42 6.56 -1.70 -5.32
CA TRP A 42 5.51 -0.73 -5.06
C TRP A 42 5.67 0.46 -6.00
N ARG A 43 4.63 0.75 -6.79
CA ARG A 43 4.57 1.88 -7.74
C ARG A 43 5.79 1.98 -8.68
N GLY A 44 6.32 0.81 -9.08
CA GLY A 44 7.47 0.69 -9.98
C GLY A 44 8.84 0.70 -9.29
N THR A 45 8.90 0.68 -7.96
CA THR A 45 10.15 0.64 -7.20
C THR A 45 10.22 -0.62 -6.35
N GLN A 46 11.35 -1.34 -6.39
CA GLN A 46 11.57 -2.49 -5.53
C GLN A 46 12.01 -2.05 -4.13
N PHE A 47 11.43 -2.67 -3.11
CA PHE A 47 11.79 -2.49 -1.71
C PHE A 47 12.32 -3.80 -1.15
N GLY A 48 13.52 -3.76 -0.57
CA GLY A 48 14.20 -4.96 -0.09
C GLY A 48 14.63 -5.90 -1.23
N SER A 49 14.90 -7.15 -0.89
CA SER A 49 15.41 -8.16 -1.82
C SER A 49 14.91 -9.56 -1.48
N GLY A 50 14.69 -10.34 -2.53
CA GLY A 50 14.13 -11.67 -2.43
C GLY A 50 12.61 -11.66 -2.23
N ALA A 51 12.08 -12.82 -1.83
CA ALA A 51 10.65 -12.97 -1.61
C ALA A 51 10.21 -12.27 -0.32
N HIS A 52 9.03 -11.66 -0.35
CA HIS A 52 8.40 -11.01 0.80
C HIS A 52 7.08 -11.68 1.16
N ILE A 53 6.75 -11.68 2.44
CA ILE A 53 5.41 -11.99 2.95
C ILE A 53 4.75 -10.67 3.29
N GLN A 54 3.53 -10.48 2.80
CA GLN A 54 2.78 -9.23 2.91
C GLN A 54 1.47 -9.45 3.67
N PRO A 55 1.51 -9.49 5.01
CA PRO A 55 0.33 -9.75 5.82
C PRO A 55 -0.58 -8.53 5.89
N TRP A 56 -1.87 -8.76 6.09
CA TRP A 56 -2.83 -7.73 6.47
C TRP A 56 -3.81 -8.20 7.53
N VAL A 57 -4.38 -7.22 8.24
CA VAL A 57 -5.57 -7.39 9.08
C VAL A 57 -6.42 -6.14 8.96
N SER A 58 -7.73 -6.30 8.81
CA SER A 58 -8.67 -5.19 8.74
C SER A 58 -9.92 -5.43 9.58
N LEU A 59 -10.54 -4.32 9.95
CA LEU A 59 -11.81 -4.25 10.66
C LEU A 59 -12.70 -3.23 9.97
N SER A 60 -13.87 -3.69 9.53
CA SER A 60 -14.79 -2.83 8.75
C SER A 60 -16.15 -2.70 9.42
N THR A 61 -16.73 -1.51 9.34
CA THR A 61 -18.09 -1.17 9.80
C THR A 61 -18.81 -0.31 8.75
N GLY A 62 -19.71 -0.94 7.98
CA GLY A 62 -20.34 -0.29 6.83
C GLY A 62 -19.30 0.05 5.77
N ASN A 63 -19.21 1.32 5.38
CA ASN A 63 -18.26 1.79 4.36
C ASN A 63 -16.89 2.21 4.92
N LEU A 64 -16.70 2.10 6.23
CA LEU A 64 -15.50 2.51 6.94
C LEU A 64 -14.65 1.28 7.25
N GLU A 65 -13.36 1.36 6.94
CA GLU A 65 -12.38 0.30 7.18
C GLU A 65 -11.13 0.85 7.87
N PHE A 66 -10.58 0.05 8.77
CA PHE A 66 -9.27 0.28 9.40
C PHE A 66 -8.45 -0.98 9.27
N GLY A 67 -7.17 -0.83 8.98
CA GLY A 67 -6.31 -1.99 8.88
C GLY A 67 -4.85 -1.69 9.10
N ALA A 68 -4.11 -2.79 9.20
CA ALA A 68 -2.67 -2.80 9.09
C ALA A 68 -2.28 -3.67 7.92
N TRP A 69 -1.30 -3.22 7.15
CA TRP A 69 -0.65 -3.98 6.09
C TRP A 69 0.85 -3.97 6.34
N GLY A 70 1.59 -4.97 5.89
CA GLY A 70 3.04 -4.91 5.91
C GLY A 70 3.69 -5.71 4.80
N SER A 71 5.00 -5.58 4.70
CA SER A 71 5.83 -6.34 3.78
C SER A 71 7.15 -6.67 4.45
N PHE A 72 7.47 -7.96 4.58
CA PHE A 72 8.65 -8.41 5.29
C PHE A 72 9.42 -9.45 4.47
N PRO A 73 10.75 -9.31 4.35
CA PRO A 73 11.56 -10.24 3.59
C PRO A 73 11.57 -11.61 4.27
N THR A 74 11.58 -12.66 3.45
CA THR A 74 11.73 -14.05 3.90
C THR A 74 13.16 -14.40 4.31
N THR A 75 14.11 -13.46 4.13
CA THR A 75 15.52 -13.63 4.47
C THR A 75 15.98 -12.55 5.44
N ALA A 76 16.88 -12.91 6.37
CA ALA A 76 17.36 -12.00 7.41
C ALA A 76 18.07 -10.74 6.86
N SER A 77 18.64 -10.82 5.65
CA SER A 77 19.33 -9.70 4.99
C SER A 77 18.52 -9.06 3.86
N GLY A 78 17.22 -9.36 3.75
CA GLY A 78 16.40 -8.89 2.63
C GLY A 78 16.12 -7.39 2.67
N GLY A 79 15.99 -6.80 3.87
CA GLY A 79 15.60 -5.39 4.05
C GLY A 79 14.19 -5.09 3.55
N GLY A 80 13.84 -3.79 3.47
CA GLY A 80 12.54 -3.36 2.93
C GLY A 80 11.34 -3.73 3.80
N ASN A 81 11.54 -3.77 5.13
CA ASN A 81 10.45 -3.96 6.08
C ASN A 81 9.50 -2.77 6.03
N GLU A 82 8.22 -3.04 5.89
CA GLU A 82 7.17 -2.02 5.87
C GLU A 82 6.01 -2.47 6.77
N LEU A 83 5.45 -1.52 7.51
CA LEU A 83 4.28 -1.70 8.35
C LEU A 83 3.44 -0.43 8.31
N ASP A 84 2.28 -0.55 7.71
CA ASP A 84 1.39 0.57 7.45
C ASP A 84 0.14 0.45 8.28
N LEU A 85 -0.31 1.57 8.82
CA LEU A 85 -1.65 1.70 9.38
C LEU A 85 -2.49 2.55 8.43
N TYR A 86 -3.70 2.11 8.15
CA TYR A 86 -4.60 2.87 7.28
C TYR A 86 -6.02 2.96 7.81
N ALA A 87 -6.71 4.00 7.34
CA ALA A 87 -8.13 4.21 7.49
C ALA A 87 -8.73 4.56 6.13
N SER A 88 -9.81 3.90 5.73
CA SER A 88 -10.47 4.12 4.44
C SER A 88 -11.97 4.31 4.60
N TYR A 89 -12.56 5.12 3.72
CA TYR A 89 -14.01 5.27 3.61
C TYR A 89 -14.45 5.22 2.14
N SER A 90 -15.43 4.37 1.84
CA SER A 90 -16.05 4.25 0.52
C SER A 90 -17.32 5.09 0.38
N PHE A 91 -17.40 5.86 -0.70
CA PHE A 91 -18.56 6.62 -1.15
C PHE A 91 -19.17 5.99 -2.41
N GLY A 92 -19.27 4.65 -2.45
CA GLY A 92 -19.65 3.91 -3.65
C GLY A 92 -18.45 3.77 -4.58
N SER A 93 -18.53 4.32 -5.79
CA SER A 93 -17.44 4.26 -6.78
C SER A 93 -16.24 5.16 -6.45
N PHE A 94 -16.24 5.86 -5.32
CA PHE A 94 -15.13 6.69 -4.87
C PHE A 94 -14.64 6.21 -3.51
N GLY A 95 -13.33 6.26 -3.28
CA GLY A 95 -12.71 5.95 -1.99
C GLY A 95 -11.82 7.09 -1.53
N LEU A 96 -11.70 7.25 -0.22
CA LEU A 96 -10.66 8.06 0.41
C LEU A 96 -9.92 7.20 1.43
N THR A 97 -8.60 7.25 1.42
CA THR A 97 -7.74 6.52 2.34
C THR A 97 -6.68 7.45 2.92
N VAL A 98 -6.40 7.28 4.21
CA VAL A 98 -5.24 7.85 4.87
C VAL A 98 -4.33 6.71 5.28
N THR A 99 -3.09 6.73 4.83
CA THR A 99 -2.10 5.69 5.13
C THR A 99 -0.90 6.32 5.85
N ASN A 100 -0.49 5.72 6.95
CA ASN A 100 0.72 6.04 7.68
C ASN A 100 1.74 4.95 7.42
N TYR A 101 2.70 5.26 6.56
CA TYR A 101 3.76 4.33 6.18
C TYR A 101 4.88 4.35 7.20
N THR A 102 5.34 3.18 7.63
CA THR A 102 6.44 3.08 8.60
C THR A 102 7.35 1.90 8.30
N PHE A 103 8.63 2.03 8.66
CA PHE A 103 9.67 1.09 8.23
C PHE A 103 10.44 0.55 9.44
N PRO A 104 9.92 -0.46 10.15
CA PRO A 104 10.59 -1.02 11.32
C PRO A 104 11.87 -1.79 10.93
N GLY A 105 12.92 -1.66 11.72
CA GLY A 105 14.17 -2.40 11.56
C GLY A 105 14.09 -3.84 12.07
N GLU A 106 15.26 -4.40 12.38
CA GLU A 106 15.38 -5.75 12.94
C GLU A 106 14.60 -5.91 14.26
N GLY A 107 13.91 -7.04 14.42
CA GLY A 107 13.09 -7.31 15.60
C GLY A 107 11.83 -6.44 15.72
N GLY A 108 11.46 -5.68 14.68
CA GLY A 108 10.30 -4.78 14.70
C GLY A 108 10.56 -3.45 15.43
N ALA A 109 11.81 -3.14 15.75
CA ALA A 109 12.18 -1.92 16.45
C ALA A 109 12.35 -0.74 15.47
N TYR A 110 11.88 0.44 15.86
CA TYR A 110 12.07 1.65 15.08
C TYR A 110 13.38 2.36 15.43
N SER A 111 13.96 3.04 14.45
CA SER A 111 15.13 3.89 14.65
C SER A 111 14.79 5.10 15.53
N SER A 112 15.81 5.71 16.14
CA SER A 112 15.61 6.89 16.97
C SER A 112 14.97 8.03 16.18
N GLY A 113 13.78 8.46 16.60
CA GLY A 113 13.02 9.54 15.95
C GLY A 113 11.93 9.04 14.99
N GLU A 114 11.83 7.74 14.78
CA GLU A 114 10.76 7.09 14.03
C GLU A 114 9.90 6.24 14.98
N GLY A 115 8.70 5.91 14.51
CA GLY A 115 7.81 5.04 15.25
C GLY A 115 6.52 4.76 14.50
N LEU A 116 5.80 3.73 14.93
CA LEU A 116 4.51 3.37 14.35
C LEU A 116 3.53 4.56 14.29
N LEU A 117 3.58 5.47 15.27
CA LEU A 117 2.73 6.66 15.35
C LEU A 117 3.52 7.98 15.21
N GLU A 118 4.79 7.89 14.84
CA GLU A 118 5.74 9.01 14.79
C GLU A 118 6.41 9.10 13.40
N GLY A 119 5.70 8.67 12.34
CA GLY A 119 6.20 8.67 10.97
C GLY A 119 6.09 10.02 10.27
N ASP A 120 7.02 10.27 9.34
CA ASP A 120 6.99 11.40 8.41
C ASP A 120 6.25 11.04 7.10
N TYR A 121 5.80 9.80 6.93
CA TYR A 121 5.26 9.28 5.66
C TYR A 121 3.73 9.10 5.70
N LEU A 122 3.01 10.20 5.90
CA LEU A 122 1.55 10.20 5.81
C LEU A 122 1.12 10.47 4.35
N GLU A 123 0.36 9.54 3.77
CA GLU A 123 -0.28 9.69 2.47
C GLU A 123 -1.79 9.91 2.62
N LEU A 124 -2.31 10.92 1.93
CA LEU A 124 -3.74 11.03 1.63
C LEU A 124 -3.96 10.51 0.22
N SER A 125 -4.86 9.55 0.05
CA SER A 125 -5.21 9.03 -1.27
C SER A 125 -6.70 9.01 -1.52
N GLY A 126 -7.05 9.12 -2.80
CA GLY A 126 -8.40 8.99 -3.31
C GLY A 126 -8.43 8.06 -4.51
N SER A 127 -9.49 7.28 -4.61
CA SER A 127 -9.73 6.38 -5.74
C SER A 127 -11.08 6.65 -6.38
N ALA A 128 -11.20 6.32 -7.67
CA ALA A 128 -12.44 6.41 -8.42
C ALA A 128 -12.56 5.29 -9.46
N GLU A 129 -13.70 4.61 -9.48
CA GLU A 129 -14.10 3.66 -10.51
C GLU A 129 -14.96 4.40 -11.55
N LEU A 130 -14.41 4.64 -12.74
CA LEU A 130 -15.01 5.42 -13.82
C LEU A 130 -15.37 4.52 -15.01
N GLY A 131 -16.25 3.55 -14.78
CA GLY A 131 -16.60 2.55 -15.77
C GLY A 131 -15.47 1.53 -15.94
N PRO A 132 -14.85 1.40 -17.14
CA PRO A 132 -13.74 0.46 -17.33
C PRO A 132 -12.40 0.96 -16.78
N ILE A 133 -12.31 2.24 -16.39
CA ILE A 133 -11.06 2.86 -15.92
C ILE A 133 -11.15 3.09 -14.42
N ASN A 134 -10.12 2.69 -13.70
CA ASN A 134 -9.90 3.01 -12.30
C ASN A 134 -8.82 4.08 -12.20
N LEU A 135 -9.02 5.03 -11.29
CA LEU A 135 -8.05 6.07 -10.96
C LEU A 135 -7.66 5.97 -9.49
N LEU A 136 -6.38 6.15 -9.21
CA LEU A 136 -5.83 6.35 -7.88
C LEU A 136 -5.02 7.65 -7.90
N VAL A 137 -5.19 8.48 -6.87
CA VAL A 137 -4.34 9.65 -6.61
C VAL A 137 -3.88 9.57 -5.18
N GLY A 138 -2.57 9.62 -4.95
CA GLY A 138 -1.96 9.62 -3.62
C GLY A 138 -1.02 10.80 -3.45
N TYR A 139 -1.03 11.44 -2.29
CA TYR A 139 -0.13 12.55 -1.98
C TYR A 139 0.48 12.39 -0.59
N PHE A 140 1.81 12.31 -0.54
CA PHE A 140 2.56 12.38 0.70
C PHE A 140 2.72 13.82 1.13
N THR A 141 2.22 14.16 2.32
CA THR A 141 2.14 15.56 2.75
C THR A 141 3.46 16.15 3.20
N GLU A 142 4.36 15.34 3.77
CA GLU A 142 5.65 15.82 4.28
C GLU A 142 6.78 15.62 3.26
N VAL A 143 6.74 14.51 2.52
CA VAL A 143 7.65 14.27 1.37
C VAL A 143 7.33 15.20 0.20
N GLU A 144 6.09 15.71 0.15
CA GLU A 144 5.54 16.52 -0.94
C GLU A 144 5.64 15.78 -2.30
N ALA A 145 5.17 14.53 -2.32
CA ALA A 145 5.21 13.66 -3.50
C ALA A 145 3.81 13.22 -3.92
N LEU A 146 3.46 13.45 -5.18
CA LEU A 146 2.20 13.07 -5.83
C LEU A 146 2.38 11.81 -6.67
N TYR A 147 1.43 10.90 -6.56
CA TYR A 147 1.26 9.75 -7.43
C TYR A 147 -0.13 9.76 -8.04
N ILE A 148 -0.21 9.48 -9.34
CA ILE A 148 -1.48 9.29 -10.05
C ILE A 148 -1.34 7.99 -10.85
N GLU A 149 -2.30 7.08 -10.71
CA GLU A 149 -2.37 5.87 -11.51
C GLU A 149 -3.72 5.74 -12.19
N ALA A 150 -3.69 5.38 -13.46
CA ALA A 150 -4.85 4.94 -14.20
C ALA A 150 -4.68 3.46 -14.55
N SER A 151 -5.70 2.66 -14.29
CA SER A 151 -5.71 1.24 -14.62
C SER A 151 -7.01 0.79 -15.26
N PHE A 152 -6.95 -0.27 -16.05
CA PHE A 152 -8.11 -0.91 -16.67
C PHE A 152 -7.78 -2.36 -17.02
N SER A 153 -8.82 -3.19 -17.17
CA SER A 153 -8.68 -4.58 -17.60
C SER A 153 -9.01 -4.73 -19.08
N ALA A 154 -8.13 -5.39 -19.83
CA ALA A 154 -8.27 -5.75 -21.23
C ALA A 154 -8.35 -7.28 -21.38
N GLY A 155 -9.56 -7.84 -21.14
CA GLY A 155 -9.75 -9.28 -21.07
C GLY A 155 -9.07 -9.85 -19.82
N PRO A 156 -8.15 -10.83 -19.93
CA PRO A 156 -7.47 -11.41 -18.77
C PRO A 156 -6.25 -10.60 -18.29
N VAL A 157 -5.95 -9.47 -18.94
CA VAL A 157 -4.77 -8.66 -18.65
C VAL A 157 -5.18 -7.35 -17.99
N ASP A 158 -4.63 -7.08 -16.83
CA ASP A 158 -4.75 -5.79 -16.14
C ASP A 158 -3.60 -4.88 -16.59
N ILE A 159 -3.91 -3.61 -16.86
CA ILE A 159 -2.95 -2.62 -17.32
C ILE A 159 -2.99 -1.45 -16.37
N ALA A 160 -1.83 -0.97 -15.89
CA ALA A 160 -1.75 0.27 -15.12
C ALA A 160 -0.59 1.16 -15.58
N LEU A 161 -0.84 2.47 -15.54
CA LEU A 161 0.11 3.53 -15.84
C LEU A 161 0.15 4.51 -14.65
N GLY A 162 1.30 4.57 -13.98
CA GLY A 162 1.56 5.43 -12.83
C GLY A 162 2.50 6.57 -13.18
N TYR A 163 2.09 7.79 -12.81
CA TYR A 163 2.85 9.02 -12.93
C TYR A 163 3.19 9.55 -11.53
N GLY A 164 4.46 9.82 -11.30
CA GLY A 164 4.99 10.46 -10.10
C GLY A 164 5.35 11.91 -10.35
N ASN A 165 5.21 12.74 -9.31
CA ASN A 165 5.76 14.09 -9.24
C ASN A 165 6.29 14.33 -7.82
N ASP A 166 7.60 14.49 -7.73
CA ASP A 166 8.32 14.71 -6.48
C ASP A 166 8.61 16.21 -6.35
N SER A 167 7.72 16.96 -5.69
CA SER A 167 7.89 18.40 -5.50
C SER A 167 8.82 18.75 -4.34
N GLY A 168 8.94 17.84 -3.36
CA GLY A 168 9.88 17.92 -2.24
C GLY A 168 11.05 16.94 -2.41
N ASP A 169 11.10 15.92 -1.56
CA ASP A 169 12.16 14.92 -1.57
C ASP A 169 11.96 13.92 -2.73
N ALA A 170 13.07 13.35 -3.20
CA ALA A 170 13.03 12.29 -4.21
C ALA A 170 12.27 11.07 -3.67
N TRP A 171 11.26 10.61 -4.41
CA TRP A 171 10.34 9.58 -3.93
C TRP A 171 9.96 8.59 -5.05
N TYR A 172 9.27 9.04 -6.11
CA TYR A 172 8.86 8.17 -7.22
C TYR A 172 9.79 8.26 -8.43
N VAL A 173 10.33 9.44 -8.69
CA VAL A 173 10.93 9.81 -10.00
C VAL A 173 12.18 10.69 -9.84
N ASN A 174 12.94 10.41 -8.78
CA ASN A 174 14.23 11.04 -8.48
C ASN A 174 14.16 12.58 -8.37
N GLY A 175 13.10 13.12 -7.74
CA GLY A 175 12.94 14.57 -7.53
C GLY A 175 12.43 15.32 -8.76
N GLY A 176 11.90 14.58 -9.75
CA GLY A 176 11.37 15.12 -11.00
C GLY A 176 9.86 14.86 -11.15
N SER A 177 9.44 14.68 -12.39
CA SER A 177 8.08 14.23 -12.69
C SER A 177 8.10 13.34 -13.94
N GLY A 178 7.27 12.30 -13.98
CA GLY A 178 7.29 11.35 -15.07
C GLY A 178 6.57 10.05 -14.75
N LEU A 179 6.58 9.12 -15.72
CA LEU A 179 6.10 7.77 -15.48
C LEU A 179 7.06 7.04 -14.54
N SER A 180 6.53 6.45 -13.49
CA SER A 180 7.27 5.56 -12.58
C SER A 180 6.75 4.12 -12.63
N ASN A 181 5.53 3.90 -13.14
CA ASN A 181 4.95 2.56 -13.22
C ASN A 181 4.28 2.33 -14.58
N ILE A 182 4.69 1.27 -15.27
CA ILE A 182 3.96 0.68 -16.39
C ILE A 182 3.83 -0.79 -16.05
N SER A 183 2.61 -1.29 -15.83
CA SER A 183 2.40 -2.67 -15.43
C SER A 183 1.39 -3.40 -16.30
N LEU A 184 1.69 -4.68 -16.52
CA LEU A 184 0.81 -5.66 -17.15
C LEU A 184 0.67 -6.83 -16.18
N GLY A 185 -0.53 -7.02 -15.65
CA GLY A 185 -0.82 -8.02 -14.62
C GLY A 185 -1.90 -9.00 -15.02
N GLY A 186 -2.11 -10.00 -14.18
CA GLY A 186 -3.26 -10.88 -14.26
C GLY A 186 -3.30 -11.84 -13.09
N THR A 187 -4.48 -12.42 -12.87
CA THR A 187 -4.76 -13.37 -11.79
C THR A 187 -5.23 -14.70 -12.35
N LYS A 188 -5.03 -15.76 -11.58
CA LYS A 188 -5.51 -17.11 -11.88
C LYS A 188 -5.76 -17.88 -10.61
N ASP A 189 -6.92 -18.53 -10.54
CA ASP A 189 -7.21 -19.49 -9.48
C ASP A 189 -6.70 -20.88 -9.86
N ILE A 190 -5.82 -21.44 -9.02
CA ILE A 190 -5.36 -22.83 -9.14
C ILE A 190 -6.24 -23.70 -8.26
N LYS A 191 -7.12 -24.49 -8.87
CA LYS A 191 -7.98 -25.43 -8.13
C LYS A 191 -7.14 -26.51 -7.43
N ILE A 192 -7.18 -26.54 -6.10
CA ILE A 192 -6.44 -27.52 -5.27
C ILE A 192 -7.37 -28.65 -4.81
N SER A 193 -8.61 -28.31 -4.44
CA SER A 193 -9.64 -29.28 -4.04
C SER A 193 -11.02 -28.87 -4.58
N GLU A 194 -12.08 -29.59 -4.23
CA GLU A 194 -13.44 -29.21 -4.61
C GLU A 194 -13.85 -27.87 -4.00
N ASP A 195 -13.43 -27.61 -2.76
CA ASP A 195 -13.84 -26.44 -1.97
C ASP A 195 -12.77 -25.34 -1.87
N TYR A 196 -11.59 -25.57 -2.47
CA TYR A 196 -10.48 -24.62 -2.37
C TYR A 196 -9.73 -24.44 -3.68
N SER A 197 -9.62 -23.17 -4.09
CA SER A 197 -8.72 -22.69 -5.12
C SER A 197 -7.71 -21.75 -4.48
N LEU A 198 -6.45 -21.87 -4.88
CA LEU A 198 -5.37 -20.99 -4.48
C LEU A 198 -5.27 -19.84 -5.49
N PRO A 199 -5.57 -18.59 -5.10
CA PRO A 199 -5.35 -17.44 -5.96
C PRO A 199 -3.86 -17.21 -6.19
N VAL A 200 -3.46 -17.13 -7.45
CA VAL A 200 -2.13 -16.67 -7.85
C VAL A 200 -2.22 -15.46 -8.75
N PHE A 201 -1.19 -14.63 -8.72
CA PHE A 201 -1.10 -13.45 -9.57
C PHE A 201 0.31 -13.27 -10.10
N GLY A 202 0.43 -12.50 -11.17
CA GLY A 202 1.73 -12.10 -11.67
C GLY A 202 1.65 -10.79 -12.43
N SER A 203 2.79 -10.09 -12.50
CA SER A 203 2.89 -8.83 -13.21
C SER A 203 4.28 -8.62 -13.81
N LEU A 204 4.31 -8.07 -15.02
CA LEU A 204 5.46 -7.40 -15.58
C LEU A 204 5.35 -5.91 -15.23
N VAL A 205 6.35 -5.37 -14.55
CA VAL A 205 6.41 -3.97 -14.14
C VAL A 205 7.65 -3.33 -14.76
N TYR A 206 7.50 -2.17 -15.37
CA TYR A 206 8.59 -1.36 -15.90
C TYR A 206 8.51 0.06 -15.35
N ASN A 207 9.61 0.53 -14.78
CA ASN A 207 9.77 1.92 -14.34
C ASN A 207 10.71 2.63 -15.32
N PRO A 208 10.17 3.47 -16.23
CA PRO A 208 10.99 4.14 -17.23
C PRO A 208 11.88 5.25 -16.64
N ASN A 209 11.58 5.76 -15.44
CA ASN A 209 12.41 6.77 -14.79
C ASN A 209 13.71 6.16 -14.23
N SER A 210 13.63 4.97 -13.64
CA SER A 210 14.78 4.26 -13.07
C SER A 210 15.42 3.22 -13.99
N GLU A 211 14.89 3.06 -15.22
CA GLU A 211 15.26 1.99 -16.16
C GLU A 211 15.23 0.58 -15.54
N ALA A 212 14.30 0.36 -14.61
CA ALA A 212 14.15 -0.90 -13.89
C ALA A 212 12.94 -1.70 -14.40
N ALA A 213 13.09 -3.03 -14.46
CA ALA A 213 12.03 -3.94 -14.85
C ALA A 213 11.96 -5.13 -13.90
N PHE A 214 10.74 -5.58 -13.60
CA PHE A 214 10.45 -6.66 -12.66
C PHE A 214 9.43 -7.61 -13.26
N LEU A 215 9.65 -8.91 -13.08
CA LEU A 215 8.64 -9.94 -13.29
C LEU A 215 8.30 -10.53 -11.92
N ILE A 216 7.07 -10.32 -11.49
CA ILE A 216 6.60 -10.63 -10.13
C ILE A 216 5.60 -11.77 -10.24
N PHE A 217 5.71 -12.71 -9.31
CA PHE A 217 4.73 -13.76 -9.09
C PHE A 217 4.33 -13.76 -7.62
N GLY A 218 3.04 -13.96 -7.35
CA GLY A 218 2.51 -14.00 -5.99
C GLY A 218 1.41 -15.02 -5.80
N VAL A 219 1.21 -15.36 -4.53
CA VAL A 219 0.17 -16.26 -4.03
C VAL A 219 -0.55 -15.55 -2.90
N SER A 220 -1.88 -15.57 -2.90
CA SER A 220 -2.72 -14.94 -1.88
C SER A 220 -3.41 -15.99 -1.01
N PHE A 221 -3.45 -15.79 0.31
CA PHE A 221 -4.00 -16.72 1.30
C PHE A 221 -5.17 -16.16 2.07
#